data_AF-A0A1Y1VEM3-F1
#
_entry.id   AF-A0A1Y1VEM3-F1
#
_cell.length_a   1.000
_cell.length_b   1.000
_cell.length_c   1.000
_cell.angle_alpha   90.00
_cell.angle_beta   90.00
_cell.angle_gamma   90.00
#
_symmetry.space_group_name_H-M   'P 1'
#
loop_
_entity.id
_entity.type
_entity.pdbx_description
1 polymer ?
#
loop_
_entity_poly.entity_id
_entity_poly.type
_entity_poly.pdbx_seq_one_letter_code
_entity_poly.pdbx_strand_id
1 'polypeptide(L)'
;MKYEINWEKYWLNENGYLLWLITGMKSENIKVKSLSYGILANIIPFKGSYKYICLQAPQFIDSTFDLLINKSTDILLKKELLSVLNNFLVSFNDKIYKNYSYDTNGVENDSGNENIPEGFIDEEQMKQLEVLFIKSGFFSNLKYLINNHCDCLAYKISLIELILNIAQRFKDILINIIIEQELWEDLFKFLIIPTYNSSKPENELLEYTMSYNLRYYYQNNSDYVYNIIYSTLKLFLIIFYDNEELEYKIIENTSFINKLQNIIIFMNAYLSGYSNNPNNCGNMKNDSRIRKFDKFQCQVVRLLCLLIGDSLQQCIKNDLKSLFIRKSFLLTNVKISSINVLCEMIIYQNGIENKKAATYLLARLLNYYFQLNTNIDNELIEILNNNISHHYGCTVGYFLCRELYLLLMNDHLNSNSVFNESLYVSLKILLMYCQSAKQYFIEENVCQKLYNKISKLRENYKFSEVNQKKIILYISLLRYSLLDSLKVKEILYHLNINSLLIEFLQSKRIYYNIVYEVLLFERNFITNYPLAKKSLFENQRNLSNEYGNSIVSHISKLLNKDDLKIEVFGLIIELFNSIAISFDSRIYLIKVNFIFFRYI
;
A
#
# COMPACT_ATOMS: atom_id res chain seq x y z
N MET A 1 -16.95 28.54 35.65
CA MET A 1 -17.98 27.53 35.95
C MET A 1 -18.17 26.66 34.72
N LYS A 2 -17.70 25.42 34.74
CA LYS A 2 -18.12 24.41 33.76
C LYS A 2 -19.51 23.99 34.20
N TYR A 3 -20.53 24.28 33.39
CA TYR A 3 -21.83 23.62 33.55
C TYR A 3 -21.61 22.15 33.23
N GLU A 4 -21.39 21.32 34.25
CA GLU A 4 -21.73 19.90 34.17
C GLU A 4 -23.26 19.86 34.08
N ILE A 5 -23.78 19.99 32.86
CA ILE A 5 -25.17 19.66 32.59
C ILE A 5 -25.29 18.18 32.98
N ASN A 6 -25.97 17.93 34.09
CA ASN A 6 -26.21 16.59 34.60
C ASN A 6 -27.30 15.97 33.72
N TRP A 7 -26.92 15.58 32.49
CA TRP A 7 -27.83 15.05 31.46
C TRP A 7 -28.67 13.88 32.00
N GLU A 8 -28.09 13.07 32.89
CA GLU A 8 -28.78 11.98 33.60
C GLU A 8 -29.99 12.48 34.39
N LYS A 9 -29.87 13.60 35.11
CA LYS A 9 -30.97 14.13 35.93
C LYS A 9 -32.14 14.63 35.09
N TYR A 10 -31.85 15.33 33.98
CA TYR A 10 -32.86 15.99 33.15
C TYR A 10 -33.55 15.09 32.13
N TRP A 11 -32.84 14.12 31.54
CA TRP A 11 -33.42 13.20 30.54
C TRP A 11 -33.99 11.92 31.15
N LEU A 12 -33.39 11.40 32.23
CA LEU A 12 -33.68 10.06 32.73
C LEU A 12 -34.61 10.05 33.96
N ASN A 13 -34.51 11.05 34.84
CA ASN A 13 -35.20 11.02 36.14
C ASN A 13 -36.41 11.98 36.26
N GLU A 14 -36.34 13.20 35.71
CA GLU A 14 -37.35 14.22 36.01
C GLU A 14 -38.51 14.33 34.99
N ASN A 15 -38.36 13.86 33.74
CA ASN A 15 -39.31 14.24 32.66
C ASN A 15 -39.89 13.11 31.78
N GLY A 16 -39.63 11.82 32.07
CA GLY A 16 -40.28 10.71 31.36
C GLY A 16 -39.96 10.57 29.85
N TYR A 17 -38.91 11.24 29.34
CA TYR A 17 -38.57 11.24 27.91
C TYR A 17 -38.17 9.86 27.35
N LEU A 18 -37.61 8.98 28.18
CA LEU A 18 -37.34 7.60 27.78
C LEU A 18 -38.62 6.76 27.67
N LEU A 19 -39.64 7.03 28.49
CA LEU A 19 -40.96 6.40 28.38
C LEU A 19 -41.64 6.81 27.07
N TRP A 20 -41.51 8.07 26.66
CA TRP A 20 -41.95 8.53 25.35
C TRP A 20 -41.24 7.77 24.22
N LEU A 21 -39.93 7.58 24.34
CA LEU A 21 -39.14 6.83 23.36
C LEU A 21 -39.56 5.34 23.29
N ILE A 22 -39.80 4.70 24.44
CA ILE A 22 -40.33 3.33 24.51
C ILE A 22 -41.72 3.24 23.87
N THR A 23 -42.57 4.23 24.13
CA THR A 23 -43.91 4.31 23.54
C THR A 23 -43.83 4.49 22.02
N GLY A 24 -42.90 5.34 21.55
CA GLY A 24 -42.62 5.56 20.15
C GLY A 24 -42.08 4.31 19.44
N MET A 25 -41.22 3.52 20.10
CA MET A 25 -40.75 2.23 19.59
C MET A 25 -41.88 1.21 19.43
N LYS A 26 -42.92 1.28 20.27
CA LYS A 26 -44.12 0.43 20.19
C LYS A 26 -45.20 0.99 19.25
N SER A 27 -44.99 2.17 18.67
CA SER A 27 -45.96 2.79 17.78
C SER A 27 -46.19 1.95 16.52
N GLU A 28 -47.44 1.91 16.05
CA GLU A 28 -47.80 1.37 14.73
C GLU A 28 -47.33 2.28 13.59
N ASN A 29 -47.07 3.56 13.88
CA ASN A 29 -46.58 4.50 12.88
C ASN A 29 -45.08 4.27 12.64
N ILE A 30 -44.76 3.77 11.44
CA ILE A 30 -43.39 3.44 11.01
C ILE A 30 -42.44 4.63 11.16
N LYS A 31 -42.89 5.86 10.87
CA LYS A 31 -42.03 7.06 10.99
C LYS A 31 -41.69 7.37 12.44
N VAL A 32 -42.68 7.30 13.33
CA VAL A 32 -42.48 7.52 14.77
C VAL A 32 -41.58 6.43 15.33
N LYS A 33 -41.80 5.18 14.91
CA LYS A 33 -40.97 4.04 15.28
C LYS A 33 -39.52 4.22 14.83
N SER A 34 -39.29 4.55 13.56
CA SER A 34 -37.95 4.83 13.01
C SER A 34 -37.26 5.97 13.74
N LEU A 35 -37.95 7.09 13.99
CA LEU A 35 -37.39 8.22 14.72
C LEU A 35 -37.03 7.85 16.16
N SER A 36 -37.85 7.03 16.82
CA SER A 36 -37.59 6.55 18.18
C SER A 36 -36.34 5.68 18.25
N TYR A 37 -36.18 4.73 17.32
CA TYR A 37 -34.97 3.92 17.21
C TYR A 37 -33.74 4.74 16.81
N GLY A 38 -33.89 5.76 15.95
CA GLY A 38 -32.81 6.67 15.59
C GLY A 38 -32.33 7.52 16.78
N ILE A 39 -33.26 8.01 17.61
CA ILE A 39 -32.91 8.68 18.87
C ILE A 39 -32.23 7.70 19.81
N LEU A 40 -32.76 6.48 19.96
CA LEU A 40 -32.16 5.45 20.81
C LEU A 40 -30.71 5.15 20.40
N ALA A 41 -30.46 4.98 19.10
CA ALA A 41 -29.12 4.75 18.57
C ALA A 41 -28.15 5.85 19.01
N ASN A 42 -28.58 7.11 18.98
CA ASN A 42 -27.74 8.23 19.40
C ASN A 42 -27.59 8.33 20.93
N ILE A 43 -28.55 7.84 21.71
CA ILE A 43 -28.47 7.87 23.19
C ILE A 43 -27.49 6.81 23.71
N ILE A 44 -27.51 5.59 23.17
CA ILE A 44 -26.71 4.45 23.66
C ILE A 44 -25.22 4.78 23.92
N PRO A 45 -24.50 5.49 23.04
CA PRO A 45 -23.09 5.85 23.25
C PRO A 45 -22.82 6.85 24.38
N PHE A 46 -23.84 7.55 24.90
CA PHE A 46 -23.62 8.52 25.97
C PHE A 46 -23.30 7.80 27.29
N LYS A 47 -22.20 8.22 27.93
CA LYS A 47 -21.73 7.66 29.20
C LYS A 47 -22.86 7.60 30.24
N GLY A 48 -23.09 6.43 30.83
CA GLY A 48 -24.11 6.19 31.86
C GLY A 48 -25.51 5.84 31.33
N SER A 49 -25.86 6.24 30.09
CA SER A 49 -27.20 6.05 29.53
C SER A 49 -27.63 4.59 29.37
N TYR A 50 -26.67 3.72 29.04
CA TYR A 50 -26.90 2.31 28.75
C TYR A 50 -27.63 1.56 29.87
N LYS A 51 -27.19 1.73 31.13
CA LYS A 51 -27.81 1.06 32.29
C LYS A 51 -29.29 1.41 32.39
N TYR A 52 -29.63 2.67 32.21
CA TYR A 52 -31.00 3.16 32.29
C TYR A 52 -31.86 2.63 31.14
N ILE A 53 -31.32 2.56 29.92
CA ILE A 53 -32.01 1.96 28.78
C ILE A 53 -32.31 0.48 29.08
N CYS A 54 -31.32 -0.28 29.56
CA CYS A 54 -31.52 -1.68 29.92
C CYS A 54 -32.52 -1.88 31.08
N LEU A 55 -32.55 -0.96 32.05
CA LEU A 55 -33.52 -1.02 33.17
C LEU A 55 -34.94 -0.70 32.72
N GLN A 56 -35.14 0.34 31.90
CA GLN A 56 -36.46 0.82 31.51
C GLN A 56 -37.02 0.09 30.27
N ALA A 57 -36.16 -0.46 29.42
CA ALA A 57 -36.54 -1.14 28.19
C ALA A 57 -35.75 -2.45 27.98
N PRO A 58 -35.73 -3.41 28.92
CA PRO A 58 -34.85 -4.58 28.87
C PRO A 58 -34.96 -5.42 27.58
N GLN A 59 -36.13 -5.40 26.93
CA GLN A 59 -36.42 -6.14 25.70
C GLN A 59 -36.03 -5.39 24.41
N PHE A 60 -35.43 -4.20 24.50
CA PHE A 60 -35.19 -3.37 23.31
C PHE A 60 -34.28 -4.06 22.29
N ILE A 61 -33.28 -4.82 22.76
CA ILE A 61 -32.32 -5.51 21.90
C ILE A 61 -33.00 -6.66 21.16
N ASP A 62 -33.75 -7.50 21.87
CA ASP A 62 -34.52 -8.60 21.29
C ASP A 62 -35.51 -8.05 20.24
N SER A 63 -36.24 -7.00 20.59
CA SER A 63 -37.16 -6.30 19.69
C SER A 63 -36.43 -5.73 18.45
N THR A 64 -35.19 -5.27 18.62
CA THR A 64 -34.37 -4.73 17.54
C THR A 64 -33.97 -5.82 16.55
N PHE A 65 -33.55 -6.99 17.04
CA PHE A 65 -33.24 -8.15 16.19
C PHE A 65 -34.48 -8.67 15.46
N ASP A 66 -35.59 -8.84 16.16
CA ASP A 66 -36.85 -9.34 15.59
C ASP A 66 -37.32 -8.44 14.44
N LEU A 67 -37.31 -7.12 14.66
CA LEU A 67 -37.71 -6.15 13.63
C LEU A 67 -36.72 -6.08 12.47
N LEU A 68 -35.42 -6.27 12.72
CA LEU A 68 -34.39 -6.24 11.68
C LEU A 68 -34.55 -7.43 10.71
N ILE A 69 -34.77 -8.62 11.27
CA ILE A 69 -34.91 -9.88 10.51
C ILE A 69 -36.26 -9.94 9.79
N ASN A 70 -37.31 -9.34 10.35
CA ASN A 70 -38.63 -9.33 9.73
C ASN A 70 -38.61 -8.73 8.31
N LYS A 71 -39.18 -9.48 7.35
CA LYS A 71 -39.21 -9.11 5.93
C LYS A 71 -40.09 -7.90 5.63
N SER A 72 -41.11 -7.67 6.45
CA SER A 72 -42.10 -6.59 6.27
C SER A 72 -41.62 -5.23 6.78
N THR A 73 -40.52 -5.19 7.53
CA THR A 73 -40.01 -3.95 8.13
C THR A 73 -39.42 -3.03 7.06
N ASP A 74 -39.81 -1.76 7.11
CA ASP A 74 -39.31 -0.70 6.24
C ASP A 74 -37.78 -0.55 6.32
N ILE A 75 -37.14 -0.23 5.18
CA ILE A 75 -35.68 -0.17 5.05
C ILE A 75 -35.06 0.96 5.88
N LEU A 76 -35.74 2.11 6.02
CA LEU A 76 -35.24 3.21 6.85
C LEU A 76 -35.30 2.84 8.32
N LEU A 77 -36.35 2.15 8.74
CA LEU A 77 -36.42 1.58 10.09
C LEU A 77 -35.29 0.56 10.29
N LYS A 78 -35.06 -0.37 9.35
CA LYS A 78 -33.94 -1.32 9.44
C LYS A 78 -32.57 -0.63 9.54
N LYS A 79 -32.36 0.47 8.83
CA LYS A 79 -31.14 1.29 8.95
C LYS A 79 -30.95 1.78 10.39
N GLU A 80 -32.00 2.27 11.05
CA GLU A 80 -31.89 2.75 12.44
C GLU A 80 -31.67 1.58 13.41
N LEU A 81 -32.31 0.43 13.18
CA LEU A 81 -32.10 -0.79 13.98
C LEU A 81 -30.64 -1.28 13.90
N LEU A 82 -30.04 -1.27 12.70
CA LEU A 82 -28.62 -1.57 12.52
C LEU A 82 -27.73 -0.60 13.31
N SER A 83 -28.06 0.70 13.30
CA SER A 83 -27.33 1.70 14.09
C SER A 83 -27.48 1.50 15.60
N VAL A 84 -28.67 1.09 16.08
CA VAL A 84 -28.88 0.69 17.49
C VAL A 84 -27.98 -0.48 17.87
N LEU A 85 -27.98 -1.55 17.07
CA LEU A 85 -27.13 -2.73 17.33
C LEU A 85 -25.64 -2.38 17.27
N ASN A 86 -25.24 -1.53 16.33
CA ASN A 86 -23.85 -1.10 16.20
C ASN A 86 -23.39 -0.31 17.42
N ASN A 87 -24.18 0.68 17.84
CA ASN A 87 -23.84 1.50 18.99
C ASN A 87 -23.94 0.71 20.31
N PHE A 88 -24.85 -0.25 20.39
CA PHE A 88 -24.90 -1.23 21.47
C PHE A 88 -23.60 -2.02 21.56
N LEU A 89 -23.17 -2.62 20.43
CA LEU A 89 -21.93 -3.37 20.34
C LEU A 89 -20.75 -2.51 20.80
N VAL A 90 -20.56 -1.33 20.20
CA VAL A 90 -19.46 -0.41 20.52
C VAL A 90 -19.43 -0.06 22.02
N SER A 91 -20.56 0.37 22.57
CA SER A 91 -20.66 0.87 23.95
C SER A 91 -20.48 -0.22 25.00
N PHE A 92 -20.72 -1.49 24.66
CA PHE A 92 -20.51 -2.63 25.57
C PHE A 92 -19.04 -2.79 26.01
N ASN A 93 -18.06 -2.23 25.28
CA ASN A 93 -16.63 -2.32 25.62
C ASN A 93 -16.08 -1.16 26.45
N ASP A 94 -16.79 -0.04 26.56
CA ASP A 94 -16.23 1.09 27.29
C ASP A 94 -16.14 0.73 28.78
N LYS A 95 -15.00 1.09 29.39
CA LYS A 95 -14.57 0.87 30.80
C LYS A 95 -15.56 1.31 31.89
N ILE A 96 -16.80 1.59 31.55
CA ILE A 96 -17.93 1.98 32.40
C ILE A 96 -18.26 0.86 33.40
N TYR A 97 -17.95 -0.40 33.09
CA TYR A 97 -18.25 -1.55 33.95
C TYR A 97 -17.30 -1.76 35.14
N LYS A 98 -16.13 -1.10 35.21
CA LYS A 98 -15.19 -1.32 36.33
C LYS A 98 -15.69 -0.75 37.68
N ASN A 99 -16.66 0.15 37.69
CA ASN A 99 -17.04 0.90 38.90
C ASN A 99 -18.48 0.66 39.38
N TYR A 100 -19.22 -0.28 38.80
CA TYR A 100 -20.63 -0.44 39.16
C TYR A 100 -20.97 -1.92 39.33
N SER A 101 -20.94 -2.38 40.59
CA SER A 101 -21.61 -3.60 41.02
C SER A 101 -23.11 -3.47 40.76
N TYR A 102 -23.71 -4.55 40.25
CA TYR A 102 -25.16 -4.71 40.25
C TYR A 102 -25.60 -4.96 41.70
N ASP A 103 -25.85 -3.89 42.46
CA ASP A 103 -26.64 -4.01 43.70
C ASP A 103 -28.11 -4.19 43.31
N THR A 104 -28.45 -5.40 42.92
CA THR A 104 -29.80 -5.92 43.10
C THR A 104 -29.96 -6.23 44.59
N ASN A 105 -30.27 -5.21 45.39
CA ASN A 105 -31.05 -5.24 46.62
C ASN A 105 -30.99 -3.87 47.30
N GLY A 106 -32.12 -3.42 47.83
CA GLY A 106 -32.24 -2.08 48.40
C GLY A 106 -31.38 -1.81 49.63
N VAL A 107 -31.39 -0.52 49.99
CA VAL A 107 -30.87 0.09 51.22
C VAL A 107 -29.36 0.35 51.22
N GLU A 108 -29.06 1.65 51.21
CA GLU A 108 -27.77 2.27 51.52
C GLU A 108 -27.13 1.60 52.74
N ASN A 109 -25.91 1.10 52.57
CA ASN A 109 -24.97 0.94 53.68
C ASN A 109 -23.62 1.50 53.23
N ASP A 110 -23.37 2.75 53.63
CA ASP A 110 -22.05 3.31 53.77
C ASP A 110 -21.19 2.39 54.65
N SER A 111 -20.21 1.72 54.06
CA SER A 111 -19.00 1.34 54.79
C SER A 111 -17.83 1.21 53.83
N GLY A 112 -16.82 2.05 54.07
CA GLY A 112 -15.62 2.11 53.28
C GLY A 112 -14.86 0.79 53.29
N ASN A 113 -14.43 0.38 52.10
CA ASN A 113 -13.13 -0.23 51.90
C ASN A 113 -12.72 -0.02 50.44
N GLU A 114 -11.69 0.80 50.27
CA GLU A 114 -10.95 0.97 49.03
C GLU A 114 -10.27 -0.35 48.66
N ASN A 115 -10.94 -1.14 47.82
CA ASN A 115 -10.30 -2.15 46.98
C ASN A 115 -11.00 -2.09 45.62
N ILE A 116 -10.52 -1.18 44.76
CA ILE A 116 -10.93 -1.09 43.36
C ILE A 116 -10.47 -2.39 42.69
N PRO A 117 -11.37 -3.27 42.21
CA PRO A 117 -10.93 -4.45 41.48
C PRO A 117 -10.33 -3.99 40.15
N GLU A 118 -9.06 -4.34 39.93
CA GLU A 118 -8.36 -4.20 38.66
C GLU A 118 -9.16 -4.92 37.58
N GLY A 119 -9.96 -4.18 36.81
CA GLY A 119 -10.83 -4.83 35.83
C GLY A 119 -10.07 -5.56 34.73
N PHE A 120 -10.29 -6.86 34.71
CA PHE A 120 -10.25 -7.66 33.50
C PHE A 120 -11.56 -7.40 32.74
N ILE A 121 -11.47 -7.21 31.42
CA ILE A 121 -12.62 -7.43 30.55
C ILE A 121 -12.77 -8.94 30.55
N ASP A 122 -13.72 -9.49 31.31
CA ASP A 122 -13.90 -10.93 31.38
C ASP A 122 -14.26 -11.46 29.98
N GLU A 123 -13.47 -12.41 29.48
CA GLU A 123 -13.77 -13.18 28.27
C GLU A 123 -15.20 -13.74 28.28
N GLU A 124 -15.75 -13.93 29.48
CA GLU A 124 -17.11 -14.38 29.74
C GLU A 124 -18.18 -13.37 29.28
N GLN A 125 -17.96 -12.06 29.44
CA GLN A 125 -18.90 -11.03 28.97
C GLN A 125 -18.91 -10.90 27.44
N MET A 126 -17.75 -11.08 26.81
CA MET A 126 -17.65 -11.11 25.34
C MET A 126 -18.35 -12.34 24.76
N LYS A 127 -18.18 -13.51 25.39
CA LYS A 127 -18.91 -14.74 25.04
C LYS A 127 -20.43 -14.59 25.21
N GLN A 128 -20.90 -13.86 26.22
CA GLN A 128 -22.33 -13.58 26.38
C GLN A 128 -22.90 -12.74 25.22
N LEU A 129 -22.15 -11.72 24.79
CA LEU A 129 -22.58 -10.88 23.67
C LEU A 129 -22.56 -11.65 22.35
N GLU A 130 -21.55 -12.49 22.15
CA GLU A 130 -21.50 -13.46 21.04
C GLU A 130 -22.74 -14.37 21.01
N VAL A 131 -23.06 -15.01 22.15
CA VAL A 131 -24.22 -15.91 22.28
C VAL A 131 -25.52 -15.19 21.96
N LEU A 132 -25.65 -13.91 22.28
CA LEU A 132 -26.82 -13.10 21.97
C LEU A 132 -26.99 -12.89 20.45
N PHE A 133 -25.91 -12.59 19.72
CA PHE A 133 -25.94 -12.50 18.24
C PHE A 133 -26.27 -13.84 17.57
N ILE A 134 -25.78 -14.96 18.14
CA ILE A 134 -26.09 -16.30 17.65
C ILE A 134 -27.57 -16.64 17.91
N LYS A 135 -28.05 -16.48 19.15
CA LYS A 135 -29.43 -16.81 19.56
C LYS A 135 -30.48 -15.96 18.85
N SER A 136 -30.18 -14.68 18.60
CA SER A 136 -31.06 -13.79 17.84
C SER A 136 -31.16 -14.16 16.35
N GLY A 137 -30.34 -15.09 15.85
CA GLY A 137 -30.35 -15.48 14.45
C GLY A 137 -29.80 -14.39 13.52
N PHE A 138 -29.04 -13.42 14.03
CA PHE A 138 -28.42 -12.39 13.19
C PHE A 138 -27.53 -13.01 12.12
N PHE A 139 -26.64 -13.90 12.54
CA PHE A 139 -25.67 -14.57 11.68
C PHE A 139 -26.32 -15.49 10.65
N SER A 140 -27.35 -16.26 11.03
CA SER A 140 -28.09 -17.12 10.09
C SER A 140 -28.87 -16.32 9.03
N ASN A 141 -29.24 -15.07 9.33
CA ASN A 141 -29.92 -14.18 8.41
C ASN A 141 -28.99 -13.18 7.69
N LEU A 142 -27.66 -13.28 7.89
CA LEU A 142 -26.72 -12.29 7.37
C LEU A 142 -26.77 -12.19 5.83
N LYS A 143 -26.84 -13.32 5.12
CA LYS A 143 -27.05 -13.34 3.65
C LYS A 143 -28.27 -12.56 3.21
N TYR A 144 -29.37 -12.70 3.95
CA TYR A 144 -30.61 -11.98 3.67
C TYR A 144 -30.45 -10.47 3.94
N LEU A 145 -29.81 -10.09 5.03
CA LEU A 145 -29.55 -8.69 5.37
C LEU A 145 -28.66 -7.99 4.35
N ILE A 146 -27.64 -8.69 3.82
CA ILE A 146 -26.75 -8.17 2.77
C ILE A 146 -27.52 -7.99 1.47
N ASN A 147 -28.31 -8.98 1.04
CA ASN A 147 -28.97 -8.94 -0.26
C ASN A 147 -30.23 -8.04 -0.30
N ASN A 148 -30.91 -7.83 0.82
CA ASN A 148 -32.17 -7.08 0.85
C ASN A 148 -32.01 -5.59 1.23
N HIS A 149 -31.18 -4.87 0.47
CA HIS A 149 -30.90 -3.44 0.74
C HIS A 149 -31.70 -2.45 -0.12
N CYS A 150 -32.41 -2.90 -1.16
CA CYS A 150 -33.20 -2.06 -2.10
C CYS A 150 -32.48 -0.76 -2.55
N ASP A 151 -31.20 -0.89 -2.90
CA ASP A 151 -30.26 0.21 -3.19
C ASP A 151 -30.18 1.41 -2.22
N CYS A 152 -30.65 1.27 -1.00
CA CYS A 152 -30.50 2.30 0.04
C CYS A 152 -29.05 2.37 0.54
N LEU A 153 -28.33 3.46 0.19
CA LEU A 153 -26.94 3.67 0.60
C LEU A 153 -26.77 3.76 2.13
N ALA A 154 -27.69 4.42 2.82
CA ALA A 154 -27.63 4.56 4.29
C ALA A 154 -27.75 3.21 5.00
N TYR A 155 -28.61 2.32 4.49
CA TYR A 155 -28.71 0.95 5.00
C TYR A 155 -27.42 0.17 4.76
N LYS A 156 -26.85 0.23 3.54
CA LYS A 156 -25.57 -0.43 3.21
C LYS A 156 -24.46 0.01 4.17
N ILE A 157 -24.36 1.31 4.48
CA ILE A 157 -23.36 1.85 5.41
C ILE A 157 -23.57 1.32 6.81
N SER A 158 -24.78 1.45 7.39
CA SER A 158 -25.05 0.97 8.74
C SER A 158 -24.79 -0.54 8.88
N LEU A 159 -25.12 -1.32 7.84
CA LEU A 159 -24.86 -2.76 7.84
C LEU A 159 -23.36 -3.05 7.84
N ILE A 160 -22.60 -2.38 6.97
CA ILE A 160 -21.16 -2.62 6.85
C ILE A 160 -20.39 -2.17 8.09
N GLU A 161 -20.81 -1.07 8.72
CA GLU A 161 -20.22 -0.60 9.97
C GLU A 161 -20.46 -1.60 11.11
N LEU A 162 -21.68 -2.14 11.21
CA LEU A 162 -22.00 -3.20 12.16
C LEU A 162 -21.13 -4.45 11.90
N ILE A 163 -21.07 -4.93 10.65
CA ILE A 163 -20.24 -6.10 10.30
C ILE A 163 -18.76 -5.84 10.60
N LEU A 164 -18.27 -4.63 10.37
CA LEU A 164 -16.88 -4.27 10.66
C LEU A 164 -16.57 -4.26 12.15
N ASN A 165 -17.49 -3.79 12.99
CA ASN A 165 -17.34 -3.84 14.45
C ASN A 165 -17.51 -5.27 15.00
N ILE A 166 -18.36 -6.08 14.37
CA ILE A 166 -18.44 -7.52 14.62
C ILE A 166 -17.12 -8.19 14.26
N ALA A 167 -16.53 -7.90 13.09
CA ALA A 167 -15.27 -8.49 12.64
C ALA A 167 -14.11 -8.19 13.61
N GLN A 168 -14.12 -7.04 14.27
CA GLN A 168 -13.11 -6.69 15.26
C GLN A 168 -13.23 -7.47 16.58
N ARG A 169 -14.41 -8.02 16.89
CA ARG A 169 -14.70 -8.69 18.19
C ARG A 169 -14.90 -10.19 18.06
N PHE A 170 -15.58 -10.61 17.01
CA PHE A 170 -16.02 -11.98 16.72
C PHE A 170 -15.48 -12.45 15.38
N LYS A 171 -14.19 -12.21 15.15
CA LYS A 171 -13.53 -12.45 13.86
C LYS A 171 -13.75 -13.88 13.37
N ASP A 172 -13.46 -14.88 14.20
CA ASP A 172 -13.47 -16.29 13.82
C ASP A 172 -14.88 -16.77 13.45
N ILE A 173 -15.89 -16.30 14.18
CA ILE A 173 -17.29 -16.64 13.93
C ILE A 173 -17.76 -16.02 12.62
N LEU A 174 -17.47 -14.73 12.43
CA LEU A 174 -17.81 -14.04 11.20
C LEU A 174 -17.13 -14.71 9.98
N ILE A 175 -15.86 -15.11 10.11
CA ILE A 175 -15.14 -15.86 9.08
C ILE A 175 -15.86 -17.16 8.75
N ASN A 176 -16.21 -17.97 9.76
CA ASN A 176 -16.90 -19.24 9.54
C ASN A 176 -18.23 -19.03 8.82
N ILE A 177 -19.00 -18.02 9.23
CA ILE A 177 -20.29 -17.69 8.59
C ILE A 177 -20.11 -17.21 7.16
N ILE A 178 -19.10 -16.37 6.90
CA ILE A 178 -18.79 -15.89 5.54
C ILE A 178 -18.44 -17.08 4.64
N ILE A 179 -17.70 -18.06 5.17
CA ILE A 179 -17.34 -19.29 4.47
C ILE A 179 -18.59 -20.15 4.22
N GLU A 180 -19.36 -20.46 5.26
CA GLU A 180 -20.54 -21.34 5.21
C GLU A 180 -21.65 -20.79 4.32
N GLN A 181 -21.90 -19.48 4.32
CA GLN A 181 -22.98 -18.85 3.56
C GLN A 181 -22.54 -18.27 2.21
N GLU A 182 -21.25 -18.40 1.87
CA GLU A 182 -20.64 -17.87 0.64
C GLU A 182 -20.84 -16.35 0.48
N LEU A 183 -20.66 -15.59 1.57
CA LEU A 183 -21.03 -14.17 1.61
C LEU A 183 -20.03 -13.23 0.93
N TRP A 184 -18.82 -13.71 0.60
CA TRP A 184 -17.77 -12.86 0.07
C TRP A 184 -18.17 -12.20 -1.26
N GLU A 185 -18.88 -12.90 -2.15
CA GLU A 185 -19.36 -12.32 -3.41
C GLU A 185 -20.43 -11.25 -3.20
N ASP A 186 -21.32 -11.47 -2.24
CA ASP A 186 -22.37 -10.52 -1.88
C ASP A 186 -21.76 -9.25 -1.25
N LEU A 187 -20.76 -9.41 -0.39
CA LEU A 187 -19.98 -8.27 0.14
C LEU A 187 -19.21 -7.55 -0.98
N PHE A 188 -18.73 -8.26 -2.01
CA PHE A 188 -18.10 -7.61 -3.17
C PHE A 188 -19.07 -6.75 -3.99
N LYS A 189 -20.39 -6.97 -3.91
CA LYS A 189 -21.37 -6.09 -4.57
C LYS A 189 -21.43 -4.70 -3.92
N PHE A 190 -20.92 -4.55 -2.69
CA PHE A 190 -20.79 -3.24 -2.04
C PHE A 190 -19.63 -2.39 -2.58
N LEU A 191 -18.66 -3.02 -3.25
CA LEU A 191 -17.69 -2.30 -4.09
C LEU A 191 -18.39 -1.88 -5.40
N ILE A 192 -19.27 -0.88 -5.29
CA ILE A 192 -20.03 -0.33 -6.42
C ILE A 192 -19.07 0.44 -7.32
N ILE A 193 -18.70 -0.15 -8.44
CA ILE A 193 -17.91 0.47 -9.49
C ILE A 193 -18.70 0.35 -10.79
N PRO A 194 -18.89 1.42 -11.57
CA PRO A 194 -19.38 1.26 -12.92
C PRO A 194 -18.37 0.44 -13.74
N THR A 195 -18.87 -0.61 -14.39
CA THR A 195 -18.04 -1.49 -15.22
C THR A 195 -17.53 -0.74 -16.45
N TYR A 196 -16.23 -0.81 -16.69
CA TYR A 196 -15.63 -0.33 -17.93
C TYR A 196 -16.09 -1.21 -19.10
N ASN A 197 -17.19 -0.84 -19.76
CA ASN A 197 -17.62 -1.51 -20.97
C ASN A 197 -16.80 -0.96 -22.14
N SER A 198 -15.70 -1.65 -22.47
CA SER A 198 -14.85 -1.36 -23.64
C SER A 198 -15.50 -1.76 -24.97
N SER A 199 -16.81 -2.00 -25.01
CA SER A 199 -17.52 -2.55 -26.18
C SER A 199 -17.77 -1.54 -27.31
N LYS A 200 -17.11 -0.37 -27.31
CA LYS A 200 -17.15 0.57 -28.43
C LYS A 200 -15.89 0.45 -29.31
N PRO A 201 -16.06 0.50 -30.65
CA PRO A 201 -15.08 0.03 -31.62
C PRO A 201 -13.80 0.87 -31.64
N GLU A 202 -12.75 0.26 -32.20
CA GLU A 202 -11.32 0.63 -32.14
C GLU A 202 -10.95 2.04 -32.64
N ASN A 203 -11.86 2.80 -33.24
CA ASN A 203 -11.57 4.05 -33.96
C ASN A 203 -12.04 5.34 -33.29
N GLU A 204 -12.76 5.28 -32.18
CA GLU A 204 -12.95 6.47 -31.35
C GLU A 204 -11.83 6.50 -30.32
N LEU A 205 -11.11 7.63 -30.27
CA LEU A 205 -10.35 8.07 -29.11
C LEU A 205 -11.13 7.63 -27.88
N LEU A 206 -10.68 6.57 -27.19
CA LEU A 206 -11.22 6.11 -25.92
C LEU A 206 -10.81 7.15 -24.87
N GLU A 207 -11.33 8.36 -25.05
CA GLU A 207 -11.39 9.37 -24.04
C GLU A 207 -12.22 8.80 -22.91
N TYR A 208 -11.78 9.07 -21.69
CA TYR A 208 -12.35 8.76 -20.38
C TYR A 208 -13.82 9.24 -20.22
N THR A 209 -14.69 8.92 -21.16
CA THR A 209 -16.10 9.31 -21.27
C THR A 209 -16.92 8.89 -20.05
N MET A 210 -16.39 7.92 -19.28
CA MET A 210 -16.81 7.54 -17.92
C MET A 210 -16.90 8.69 -16.91
N SER A 211 -16.12 9.77 -17.06
CA SER A 211 -16.06 10.83 -16.04
C SER A 211 -17.40 11.54 -15.83
N TYR A 212 -18.28 11.59 -16.85
CA TYR A 212 -19.49 12.42 -16.82
C TYR A 212 -20.66 11.81 -16.03
N ASN A 213 -21.02 10.54 -16.28
CA ASN A 213 -22.12 9.88 -15.57
C ASN A 213 -21.80 9.71 -14.07
N LEU A 214 -20.52 9.56 -13.73
CA LEU A 214 -20.06 9.41 -12.36
C LEU A 214 -19.84 10.73 -11.65
N ARG A 215 -19.36 11.78 -12.32
CA ARG A 215 -19.34 13.12 -11.74
C ARG A 215 -20.75 13.50 -11.30
N TYR A 216 -21.77 13.16 -12.08
CA TYR A 216 -23.17 13.35 -11.69
C TYR A 216 -23.61 12.46 -10.51
N TYR A 217 -23.26 11.17 -10.50
CA TYR A 217 -23.64 10.23 -9.42
C TYR A 217 -22.92 10.49 -8.08
N TYR A 218 -21.63 10.82 -8.13
CA TYR A 218 -20.81 11.13 -6.96
C TYR A 218 -20.96 12.58 -6.48
N GLN A 219 -21.25 13.56 -7.34
CA GLN A 219 -21.41 14.96 -6.87
C GLN A 219 -22.54 15.13 -5.83
N ASN A 220 -23.53 14.23 -5.82
CA ASN A 220 -24.65 14.30 -4.88
C ASN A 220 -24.51 13.35 -3.66
N ASN A 221 -23.69 12.29 -3.74
CA ASN A 221 -23.60 11.24 -2.70
C ASN A 221 -22.17 10.70 -2.45
N SER A 222 -21.13 11.43 -2.85
CA SER A 222 -19.73 10.98 -2.82
C SER A 222 -19.30 10.41 -1.49
N ASP A 223 -19.62 11.09 -0.39
CA ASP A 223 -19.14 10.75 0.94
C ASP A 223 -19.67 9.39 1.39
N TYR A 224 -20.94 9.11 1.08
CA TYR A 224 -21.57 7.83 1.35
C TYR A 224 -20.92 6.70 0.55
N VAL A 225 -20.69 6.90 -0.76
CA VAL A 225 -20.07 5.87 -1.60
C VAL A 225 -18.62 5.60 -1.18
N TYR A 226 -17.85 6.64 -0.87
CA TYR A 226 -16.49 6.48 -0.35
C TYR A 226 -16.46 5.75 0.99
N ASN A 227 -17.39 6.05 1.90
CA ASN A 227 -17.50 5.34 3.18
C ASN A 227 -17.84 3.86 3.00
N ILE A 228 -18.73 3.52 2.05
CA ILE A 228 -19.02 2.11 1.73
C ILE A 228 -17.74 1.44 1.23
N ILE A 229 -17.07 2.00 0.23
CA ILE A 229 -15.84 1.41 -0.34
C ILE A 229 -14.78 1.25 0.74
N TYR A 230 -14.49 2.30 1.51
CA TYR A 230 -13.50 2.28 2.56
C TYR A 230 -13.80 1.21 3.62
N SER A 231 -15.02 1.18 4.14
CA SER A 231 -15.41 0.23 5.17
C SER A 231 -15.48 -1.21 4.66
N THR A 232 -15.85 -1.42 3.38
CA THR A 232 -15.82 -2.74 2.75
C THR A 232 -14.37 -3.24 2.60
N LEU A 233 -13.46 -2.39 2.12
CA LEU A 233 -12.04 -2.75 2.00
C LEU A 233 -11.41 -3.02 3.36
N LYS A 234 -11.74 -2.22 4.37
CA LYS A 234 -11.26 -2.43 5.74
C LYS A 234 -11.79 -3.74 6.33
N LEU A 235 -13.05 -4.07 6.05
CA LEU A 235 -13.64 -5.36 6.44
C LEU A 235 -12.89 -6.53 5.79
N PHE A 236 -12.61 -6.47 4.49
CA PHE A 236 -11.81 -7.50 3.82
C PHE A 236 -10.41 -7.65 4.40
N LEU A 237 -9.76 -6.54 4.76
CA LEU A 237 -8.44 -6.59 5.37
C LEU A 237 -8.47 -7.34 6.72
N ILE A 238 -9.49 -7.12 7.53
CA ILE A 238 -9.66 -7.84 8.81
C ILE A 238 -9.96 -9.32 8.58
N ILE A 239 -10.82 -9.64 7.61
CA ILE A 239 -11.23 -11.01 7.30
C ILE A 239 -10.06 -11.83 6.73
N PHE A 240 -9.24 -11.24 5.86
CA PHE A 240 -8.12 -11.95 5.22
C PHE A 240 -6.90 -12.05 6.11
N TYR A 241 -6.75 -11.15 7.08
CA TYR A 241 -5.63 -11.20 8.02
C TYR A 241 -5.54 -12.59 8.67
N ASP A 242 -4.39 -13.26 8.53
CA ASP A 242 -4.12 -14.62 9.03
C ASP A 242 -5.11 -15.72 8.54
N ASN A 243 -5.85 -15.51 7.44
CA ASN A 243 -6.73 -16.51 6.85
C ASN A 243 -6.33 -16.86 5.41
N GLU A 244 -5.27 -17.67 5.29
CA GLU A 244 -4.67 -18.03 4.00
C GLU A 244 -5.62 -18.80 3.08
N GLU A 245 -6.52 -19.63 3.64
CA GLU A 245 -7.45 -20.45 2.85
C GLU A 245 -8.52 -19.58 2.16
N LEU A 246 -9.13 -18.66 2.91
CA LEU A 246 -10.13 -17.75 2.35
C LEU A 246 -9.48 -16.78 1.36
N GLU A 247 -8.31 -16.25 1.70
CA GLU A 247 -7.56 -15.36 0.81
C GLU A 247 -7.22 -16.08 -0.51
N TYR A 248 -6.78 -17.34 -0.45
CA TYR A 248 -6.54 -18.16 -1.63
C TYR A 248 -7.78 -18.39 -2.49
N LYS A 249 -8.92 -18.81 -1.91
CA LYS A 249 -10.17 -19.04 -2.67
C LYS A 249 -10.64 -17.78 -3.39
N ILE A 250 -10.46 -16.62 -2.77
CA ILE A 250 -10.86 -15.33 -3.33
C ILE A 250 -9.90 -14.87 -4.44
N ILE A 251 -8.60 -15.13 -4.28
CA ILE A 251 -7.57 -14.87 -5.28
C ILE A 251 -7.75 -15.75 -6.51
N GLU A 252 -8.08 -17.03 -6.34
CA GLU A 252 -8.35 -17.94 -7.45
C GLU A 252 -9.51 -17.42 -8.31
N ASN A 253 -10.49 -16.77 -7.68
CA ASN A 253 -11.56 -16.05 -8.36
C ASN A 253 -11.05 -14.71 -8.93
N THR A 254 -10.57 -14.76 -10.18
CA THR A 254 -10.08 -13.58 -10.94
C THR A 254 -11.00 -12.34 -10.92
N SER A 255 -12.29 -12.49 -10.61
CA SER A 255 -13.24 -11.38 -10.50
C SER A 255 -12.91 -10.41 -9.36
N PHE A 256 -12.33 -10.87 -8.25
CA PHE A 256 -12.01 -10.01 -7.10
C PHE A 256 -10.92 -9.01 -7.46
N ILE A 257 -9.83 -9.50 -8.05
CA ILE A 257 -8.70 -8.64 -8.45
C ILE A 257 -9.15 -7.63 -9.50
N ASN A 258 -9.88 -8.09 -10.51
CA ASN A 258 -10.39 -7.20 -11.56
C ASN A 258 -11.26 -6.07 -10.97
N LYS A 259 -12.08 -6.36 -9.95
CA LYS A 259 -12.83 -5.33 -9.22
C LYS A 259 -11.89 -4.35 -8.50
N LEU A 260 -10.91 -4.82 -7.73
CA LEU A 260 -9.95 -3.93 -7.05
C LEU A 260 -9.20 -3.03 -8.04
N GLN A 261 -8.81 -3.58 -9.18
CA GLN A 261 -8.16 -2.84 -10.25
C GLN A 261 -9.06 -1.76 -10.85
N ASN A 262 -10.33 -2.07 -11.09
CA ASN A 262 -11.31 -1.08 -11.55
C ASN A 262 -11.44 0.07 -10.55
N ILE A 263 -11.34 -0.18 -9.23
CA ILE A 263 -11.32 0.90 -8.22
C ILE A 263 -10.06 1.76 -8.40
N ILE A 264 -8.88 1.15 -8.55
CA ILE A 264 -7.62 1.89 -8.72
C ILE A 264 -7.64 2.75 -9.99
N ILE A 265 -8.08 2.17 -11.12
CA ILE A 265 -8.24 2.87 -12.40
C ILE A 265 -9.19 4.06 -12.23
N PHE A 266 -10.34 3.84 -11.60
CA PHE A 266 -11.33 4.88 -11.34
C PHE A 266 -10.77 6.01 -10.46
N MET A 267 -10.14 5.66 -9.34
CA MET A 267 -9.59 6.62 -8.39
C MET A 267 -8.51 7.48 -9.06
N ASN A 268 -7.64 6.87 -9.87
CA ASN A 268 -6.65 7.62 -10.62
C ASN A 268 -7.29 8.54 -11.68
N ALA A 269 -8.28 8.06 -12.42
CA ALA A 269 -8.95 8.86 -13.43
C ALA A 269 -9.63 10.11 -12.82
N TYR A 270 -10.25 9.96 -11.65
CA TYR A 270 -10.82 11.06 -10.88
C TYR A 270 -9.74 12.06 -10.43
N LEU A 271 -8.63 11.56 -9.88
CA LEU A 271 -7.54 12.38 -9.33
C LEU A 271 -6.76 13.15 -10.38
N SER A 272 -6.56 12.56 -11.56
CA SER A 272 -5.89 13.20 -12.69
C SER A 272 -6.79 14.24 -13.39
N GLY A 273 -8.07 14.34 -13.00
CA GLY A 273 -8.98 15.37 -13.49
C GLY A 273 -9.27 15.28 -15.00
N TYR A 274 -9.19 14.07 -15.58
CA TYR A 274 -9.44 13.88 -17.01
C TYR A 274 -10.83 14.40 -17.37
N SER A 275 -10.87 15.45 -18.20
CA SER A 275 -12.10 16.04 -18.72
C SER A 275 -12.46 15.43 -20.07
N ASN A 276 -13.74 15.13 -20.28
CA ASN A 276 -14.30 14.64 -21.56
C ASN A 276 -14.23 15.64 -22.74
N ASN A 277 -13.49 16.74 -22.60
CA ASN A 277 -13.31 17.69 -23.68
C ASN A 277 -11.80 17.80 -23.95
N PRO A 278 -11.29 17.22 -25.05
CA PRO A 278 -9.88 17.35 -25.43
C PRO A 278 -9.49 18.83 -25.61
N ASN A 279 -10.47 19.71 -25.84
CA ASN A 279 -10.29 21.16 -25.98
C ASN A 279 -10.23 21.94 -24.65
N ASN A 280 -10.39 21.30 -23.49
CA ASN A 280 -10.56 22.00 -22.20
C ASN A 280 -9.72 21.42 -21.05
N CYS A 281 -8.51 20.93 -21.35
CA CYS A 281 -7.53 20.45 -20.36
C CYS A 281 -7.01 21.51 -19.36
N GLY A 282 -7.43 22.78 -19.48
CA GLY A 282 -6.80 23.91 -18.78
C GLY A 282 -7.30 24.25 -17.37
N ASN A 283 -8.57 23.97 -17.01
CA ASN A 283 -9.23 24.77 -15.96
C ASN A 283 -9.92 24.00 -14.81
N MET A 284 -9.36 22.88 -14.34
CA MET A 284 -9.89 22.16 -13.15
C MET A 284 -9.13 22.41 -11.83
N LYS A 285 -8.15 23.32 -11.79
CA LYS A 285 -7.23 23.45 -10.64
C LYS A 285 -7.81 24.05 -9.35
N ASN A 286 -9.04 24.56 -9.33
CA ASN A 286 -9.55 25.35 -8.21
C ASN A 286 -10.89 24.88 -7.60
N ASP A 287 -11.27 23.60 -7.75
CA ASP A 287 -12.48 23.12 -7.08
C ASP A 287 -12.16 22.68 -5.65
N SER A 288 -12.55 23.50 -4.66
CA SER A 288 -12.30 23.28 -3.22
C SER A 288 -12.82 21.93 -2.69
N ARG A 289 -13.72 21.28 -3.42
CA ARG A 289 -14.24 19.93 -3.14
C ARG A 289 -13.15 18.86 -3.29
N ILE A 290 -12.24 19.01 -4.26
CA ILE A 290 -11.14 18.06 -4.53
C ILE A 290 -10.26 17.90 -3.27
N ARG A 291 -9.97 18.99 -2.56
CA ARG A 291 -9.10 18.98 -1.35
C ARG A 291 -9.69 18.23 -0.14
N LYS A 292 -11.01 18.15 0.00
CA LYS A 292 -11.64 17.35 1.08
C LYS A 292 -11.60 15.85 0.77
N PHE A 293 -11.69 15.49 -0.51
CA PHE A 293 -11.57 14.11 -0.92
C PHE A 293 -10.15 13.56 -0.80
N ASP A 294 -9.11 14.40 -0.90
CA ASP A 294 -7.71 13.95 -0.82
C ASP A 294 -7.42 13.00 0.36
N LYS A 295 -7.89 13.31 1.58
CA LYS A 295 -7.60 12.47 2.78
C LYS A 295 -8.29 11.09 2.75
N PHE A 296 -9.58 11.03 2.44
CA PHE A 296 -10.33 9.77 2.38
C PHE A 296 -9.93 8.95 1.14
N GLN A 297 -9.64 9.62 0.03
CA GLN A 297 -9.12 8.98 -1.17
C GLN A 297 -7.74 8.36 -0.93
N CYS A 298 -6.85 9.04 -0.19
CA CYS A 298 -5.58 8.45 0.24
C CYS A 298 -5.78 7.17 1.05
N GLN A 299 -6.79 7.13 1.92
CA GLN A 299 -7.07 5.94 2.72
C GLN A 299 -7.58 4.78 1.87
N VAL A 300 -8.48 5.05 0.94
CA VAL A 300 -9.00 4.03 -0.01
C VAL A 300 -7.86 3.48 -0.87
N VAL A 301 -7.05 4.34 -1.48
CA VAL A 301 -5.88 3.93 -2.28
C VAL A 301 -4.90 3.10 -1.45
N ARG A 302 -4.60 3.53 -0.21
CA ARG A 302 -3.71 2.79 0.69
C ARG A 302 -4.25 1.40 1.01
N LEU A 303 -5.52 1.29 1.37
CA LEU A 303 -6.15 -0.01 1.66
C LEU A 303 -6.18 -0.92 0.44
N LEU A 304 -6.48 -0.39 -0.74
CA LEU A 304 -6.43 -1.15 -2.00
C LEU A 304 -5.02 -1.67 -2.27
N CYS A 305 -4.00 -0.81 -2.17
CA CYS A 305 -2.62 -1.20 -2.40
C CYS A 305 -2.14 -2.25 -1.39
N LEU A 306 -2.59 -2.17 -0.14
CA LEU A 306 -2.28 -3.18 0.89
C LEU A 306 -2.95 -4.51 0.56
N LEU A 307 -4.26 -4.53 0.34
CA LEU A 307 -5.01 -5.75 0.01
C LEU A 307 -4.43 -6.45 -1.21
N ILE A 308 -4.13 -5.71 -2.28
CA ILE A 308 -3.49 -6.29 -3.46
C ILE A 308 -2.10 -6.82 -3.12
N GLY A 309 -1.33 -6.06 -2.34
CA GLY A 309 0.02 -6.45 -1.92
C GLY A 309 0.03 -7.75 -1.11
N ASP A 310 -0.93 -7.93 -0.21
CA ASP A 310 -1.05 -9.12 0.64
C ASP A 310 -1.55 -10.30 -0.18
N SER A 311 -2.52 -10.08 -1.07
CA SER A 311 -2.99 -11.10 -1.99
C SER A 311 -1.90 -11.61 -2.92
N LEU A 312 -1.05 -10.72 -3.45
CA LEU A 312 0.13 -11.12 -4.21
C LEU A 312 1.08 -12.01 -3.38
N GLN A 313 1.27 -11.69 -2.09
CA GLN A 313 2.12 -12.48 -1.21
C GLN A 313 1.56 -13.88 -0.97
N GLN A 314 0.24 -14.07 -0.86
CA GLN A 314 -0.34 -15.41 -0.72
C GLN A 314 -0.28 -16.24 -2.00
N CYS A 315 -0.49 -15.62 -3.17
CA CYS A 315 -0.25 -16.32 -4.45
C CYS A 315 1.16 -16.91 -4.47
N ILE A 316 2.12 -16.21 -3.86
CA ILE A 316 3.53 -16.61 -3.75
C ILE A 316 3.77 -17.75 -2.79
N LYS A 317 2.90 -18.01 -1.81
CA LYS A 317 3.05 -19.22 -0.99
C LYS A 317 2.57 -20.48 -1.71
N ASN A 318 1.59 -20.34 -2.62
CA ASN A 318 0.83 -21.49 -3.14
C ASN A 318 1.13 -21.85 -4.62
N ASP A 319 2.28 -21.45 -5.18
CA ASP A 319 2.76 -21.84 -6.52
C ASP A 319 1.85 -21.56 -7.74
N LEU A 320 0.71 -20.86 -7.60
CA LEU A 320 -0.15 -20.37 -8.70
C LEU A 320 0.27 -18.99 -9.26
N LYS A 321 1.55 -18.64 -9.10
CA LYS A 321 2.10 -17.27 -9.06
C LYS A 321 2.06 -16.49 -10.38
N SER A 322 2.53 -17.10 -11.45
CA SER A 322 2.76 -16.41 -12.74
C SER A 322 1.45 -16.14 -13.48
N LEU A 323 0.52 -17.08 -13.42
CA LEU A 323 -0.76 -17.01 -14.13
C LEU A 323 -1.67 -15.94 -13.54
N PHE A 324 -1.66 -15.77 -12.21
CA PHE A 324 -2.42 -14.73 -11.53
C PHE A 324 -1.87 -13.33 -11.79
N ILE A 325 -0.55 -13.11 -11.67
CA ILE A 325 0.05 -11.80 -11.96
C ILE A 325 -0.21 -11.41 -13.42
N ARG A 326 -0.08 -12.36 -14.34
CA ARG A 326 -0.30 -12.15 -15.77
C ARG A 326 -1.77 -11.88 -16.11
N LYS A 327 -2.69 -12.71 -15.62
CA LYS A 327 -4.14 -12.55 -15.87
C LYS A 327 -4.77 -11.39 -15.10
N SER A 328 -4.18 -10.95 -14.01
CA SER A 328 -4.74 -9.85 -13.25
C SER A 328 -4.08 -8.54 -13.67
N PHE A 329 -2.76 -8.38 -13.55
CA PHE A 329 -2.12 -7.06 -13.64
C PHE A 329 -1.62 -6.67 -15.03
N LEU A 330 -1.44 -7.66 -15.91
CA LEU A 330 -0.82 -7.49 -17.23
C LEU A 330 -1.76 -7.76 -18.40
N LEU A 331 -3.05 -8.02 -18.18
CA LEU A 331 -4.00 -8.28 -19.27
C LEU A 331 -4.00 -7.14 -20.29
N THR A 332 -3.39 -7.40 -21.43
CA THR A 332 -3.31 -6.53 -22.61
C THR A 332 -4.66 -6.35 -23.31
N ASN A 333 -5.64 -7.23 -23.04
CA ASN A 333 -7.00 -7.13 -23.58
C ASN A 333 -7.77 -5.91 -23.05
N VAL A 334 -7.32 -5.28 -21.96
CA VAL A 334 -7.83 -3.98 -21.51
C VAL A 334 -6.75 -2.94 -21.84
N LYS A 335 -7.09 -1.91 -22.65
CA LYS A 335 -6.16 -0.82 -23.03
C LYS A 335 -5.49 -0.10 -21.82
N ILE A 336 -5.98 -0.31 -20.61
CA ILE A 336 -5.46 0.26 -19.36
C ILE A 336 -5.04 -0.88 -18.43
N SER A 337 -3.73 -1.14 -18.32
CA SER A 337 -3.18 -2.07 -17.32
C SER A 337 -3.14 -1.40 -15.94
N SER A 338 -3.25 -2.19 -14.87
CA SER A 338 -3.13 -1.66 -13.50
C SER A 338 -1.75 -1.05 -13.23
N ILE A 339 -0.72 -1.56 -13.91
CA ILE A 339 0.64 -1.02 -13.83
C ILE A 339 0.70 0.37 -14.47
N ASN A 340 0.04 0.59 -15.62
CA ASN A 340 -0.07 1.93 -16.21
C ASN A 340 -0.69 2.91 -15.23
N VAL A 341 -1.77 2.50 -14.56
CA VAL A 341 -2.42 3.35 -13.57
C VAL A 341 -1.51 3.65 -12.39
N LEU A 342 -0.82 2.67 -11.82
CA LEU A 342 0.13 2.92 -10.73
C LEU A 342 1.25 3.86 -11.16
N CYS A 343 1.73 3.73 -12.40
CA CYS A 343 2.74 4.63 -12.96
C CYS A 343 2.19 6.05 -13.09
N GLU A 344 0.98 6.23 -13.63
CA GLU A 344 0.31 7.53 -13.71
C GLU A 344 0.09 8.14 -12.32
N MET A 345 -0.29 7.34 -11.32
CA MET A 345 -0.44 7.81 -9.94
C MET A 345 0.86 8.39 -9.39
N ILE A 346 2.00 7.74 -9.66
CA ILE A 346 3.31 8.21 -9.22
C ILE A 346 3.72 9.46 -10.00
N ILE A 347 3.45 9.50 -11.31
CA ILE A 347 3.91 10.57 -12.19
C ILE A 347 3.09 11.85 -11.97
N TYR A 348 1.77 11.76 -12.03
CA TYR A 348 0.89 12.93 -12.21
C TYR A 348 0.09 13.34 -10.97
N GLN A 349 -0.11 12.45 -9.98
CA GLN A 349 -0.96 12.82 -8.85
C GLN A 349 -0.30 13.81 -7.89
N ASN A 350 -1.09 14.79 -7.47
CA ASN A 350 -0.75 15.71 -6.40
C ASN A 350 -1.09 15.06 -5.04
N GLY A 351 -0.08 14.54 -4.34
CA GLY A 351 -0.25 13.97 -3.00
C GLY A 351 0.79 12.92 -2.65
N ILE A 352 1.67 13.24 -1.69
CA ILE A 352 2.80 12.35 -1.32
C ILE A 352 2.32 10.99 -0.79
N GLU A 353 1.18 10.93 -0.09
CA GLU A 353 0.66 9.69 0.50
C GLU A 353 0.14 8.70 -0.56
N ASN A 354 -0.47 9.21 -1.65
CA ASN A 354 -0.86 8.37 -2.80
C ASN A 354 0.36 7.86 -3.55
N LYS A 355 1.35 8.75 -3.79
CA LYS A 355 2.62 8.35 -4.42
C LYS A 355 3.32 7.27 -3.58
N LYS A 356 3.31 7.39 -2.24
CA LYS A 356 3.85 6.36 -1.33
C LYS A 356 3.15 5.02 -1.50
N ALA A 357 1.82 4.99 -1.42
CA ALA A 357 1.03 3.76 -1.56
C ALA A 357 1.26 3.07 -2.92
N ALA A 358 1.21 3.84 -4.00
CA ALA A 358 1.47 3.34 -5.35
C ALA A 358 2.91 2.83 -5.51
N THR A 359 3.89 3.52 -4.93
CA THR A 359 5.30 3.08 -4.96
C THR A 359 5.51 1.77 -4.19
N TYR A 360 4.88 1.61 -3.02
CA TYR A 360 4.96 0.36 -2.25
C TYR A 360 4.46 -0.83 -3.07
N LEU A 361 3.27 -0.67 -3.69
CA LEU A 361 2.69 -1.73 -4.51
C LEU A 361 3.53 -1.98 -5.77
N LEU A 362 3.98 -0.92 -6.45
CA LEU A 362 4.82 -1.03 -7.63
C LEU A 362 6.13 -1.76 -7.34
N ALA A 363 6.82 -1.41 -6.24
CA ALA A 363 8.06 -2.07 -5.84
C ALA A 363 7.86 -3.58 -5.62
N ARG A 364 6.77 -3.96 -4.94
CA ARG A 364 6.39 -5.37 -4.75
C ARG A 364 6.13 -6.06 -6.09
N LEU A 365 5.25 -5.50 -6.92
CA LEU A 365 4.89 -6.05 -8.24
C LEU A 365 6.12 -6.25 -9.14
N LEU A 366 6.96 -5.22 -9.26
CA LEU A 366 8.18 -5.27 -10.07
C LEU A 366 9.14 -6.33 -9.55
N ASN A 367 9.37 -6.36 -8.23
CA ASN A 367 10.29 -7.33 -7.63
C ASN A 367 9.79 -8.76 -7.87
N TYR A 368 8.49 -9.02 -7.69
CA TYR A 368 7.92 -10.34 -7.94
C TYR A 368 7.99 -10.76 -9.40
N TYR A 369 7.59 -9.90 -10.32
CA TYR A 369 7.60 -10.23 -11.75
C TYR A 369 9.00 -10.63 -12.24
N PHE A 370 10.01 -9.83 -11.91
CA PHE A 370 11.37 -10.04 -12.39
C PHE A 370 12.19 -11.05 -11.57
N GLN A 371 11.75 -11.43 -10.37
CA GLN A 371 12.34 -12.57 -9.64
C GLN A 371 11.81 -13.92 -10.17
N LEU A 372 10.57 -13.97 -10.68
CA LEU A 372 9.88 -15.21 -11.03
C LEU A 372 10.08 -15.64 -12.50
N ASN A 373 10.27 -14.70 -13.43
CA ASN A 373 10.45 -14.99 -14.86
C ASN A 373 11.93 -14.93 -15.27
N THR A 374 12.63 -16.06 -15.19
CA THR A 374 13.99 -16.20 -15.76
C THR A 374 13.99 -16.16 -17.29
N ASN A 375 12.86 -16.51 -17.92
CA ASN A 375 12.53 -16.19 -19.31
C ASN A 375 11.65 -14.94 -19.29
N ILE A 376 12.27 -13.78 -19.49
CA ILE A 376 11.60 -12.47 -19.48
C ILE A 376 10.52 -12.48 -20.56
N ASP A 377 9.26 -12.71 -20.18
CA ASP A 377 8.12 -12.33 -21.02
C ASP A 377 8.20 -10.79 -21.20
N ASN A 378 8.28 -10.32 -22.44
CA ASN A 378 8.51 -8.90 -22.73
C ASN A 378 7.30 -8.00 -22.42
N GLU A 379 6.14 -8.55 -22.03
CA GLU A 379 4.88 -7.82 -21.84
C GLU A 379 5.01 -6.61 -20.90
N LEU A 380 5.62 -6.80 -19.72
CA LEU A 380 5.81 -5.68 -18.78
C LEU A 380 6.83 -4.65 -19.30
N ILE A 381 7.89 -5.12 -19.95
CA ILE A 381 8.93 -4.26 -20.52
C ILE A 381 8.34 -3.42 -21.65
N GLU A 382 7.47 -4.00 -22.48
CA GLU A 382 6.73 -3.30 -23.53
C GLU A 382 5.82 -2.23 -22.92
N ILE A 383 5.03 -2.56 -21.89
CA ILE A 383 4.20 -1.58 -21.18
C ILE A 383 5.04 -0.39 -20.68
N LEU A 384 6.18 -0.66 -20.04
CA LEU A 384 7.05 0.39 -19.49
C LEU A 384 7.78 1.20 -20.57
N ASN A 385 8.03 0.63 -21.75
CA ASN A 385 8.65 1.36 -22.87
C ASN A 385 7.63 2.03 -23.79
N ASN A 386 6.34 1.74 -23.64
CA ASN A 386 5.27 2.35 -24.42
C ASN A 386 4.94 3.78 -23.96
N ASN A 387 4.31 4.53 -24.86
CA ASN A 387 3.76 5.84 -24.55
C ASN A 387 2.49 5.71 -23.71
N ILE A 388 2.31 6.65 -22.78
CA ILE A 388 1.05 6.80 -22.06
C ILE A 388 0.00 7.28 -23.06
N SER A 389 -1.09 6.51 -23.21
CA SER A 389 -2.14 6.76 -24.23
C SER A 389 -2.74 8.16 -24.18
N HIS A 390 -2.75 8.80 -23.02
CA HIS A 390 -3.36 10.12 -22.80
C HIS A 390 -2.35 11.27 -22.67
N HIS A 391 -1.05 10.96 -22.72
CA HIS A 391 0.02 11.95 -22.65
C HIS A 391 0.96 11.77 -23.85
N TYR A 392 0.70 12.55 -24.90
CA TYR A 392 1.49 12.53 -26.14
C TYR A 392 3.00 12.68 -25.86
N GLY A 393 3.78 11.75 -26.40
CA GLY A 393 5.25 11.75 -26.30
C GLY A 393 5.82 11.34 -24.94
N CYS A 394 4.99 10.89 -23.99
CA CYS A 394 5.46 10.50 -22.66
C CYS A 394 5.62 8.98 -22.53
N THR A 395 6.85 8.48 -22.67
CA THR A 395 7.16 7.06 -22.37
C THR A 395 7.08 6.80 -20.87
N VAL A 396 6.31 5.77 -20.45
CA VAL A 396 6.04 5.48 -19.04
C VAL A 396 7.33 5.38 -18.21
N GLY A 397 8.26 4.54 -18.63
CA GLY A 397 9.49 4.23 -17.90
C GLY A 397 10.42 5.43 -17.71
N TYR A 398 10.48 6.34 -18.69
CA TYR A 398 11.24 7.59 -18.59
C TYR A 398 10.70 8.49 -17.47
N PHE A 399 9.39 8.81 -17.52
CA PHE A 399 8.77 9.72 -16.57
C PHE A 399 8.65 9.11 -15.17
N LEU A 400 8.40 7.80 -15.10
CA LEU A 400 8.41 7.07 -13.84
C LEU A 400 9.80 7.10 -13.19
N CYS A 401 10.86 6.83 -13.97
CA CYS A 401 12.24 6.90 -13.48
C CYS A 401 12.58 8.31 -12.98
N ARG A 402 12.19 9.34 -13.73
CA ARG A 402 12.35 10.75 -13.32
C ARG A 402 11.73 11.03 -11.97
N GLU A 403 10.44 10.72 -11.80
CA GLU A 403 9.71 11.07 -10.58
C GLU A 403 10.20 10.27 -9.38
N LEU A 404 10.46 8.98 -9.53
CA LEU A 404 11.06 8.16 -8.46
C LEU A 404 12.45 8.66 -8.06
N TYR A 405 13.28 9.05 -9.03
CA TYR A 405 14.61 9.61 -8.77
C TYR A 405 14.53 10.94 -8.00
N LEU A 406 13.64 11.85 -8.43
CA LEU A 406 13.45 13.13 -7.76
C LEU A 406 12.96 12.95 -6.32
N LEU A 407 12.02 12.03 -6.08
CA LEU A 407 11.52 11.70 -4.75
C LEU A 407 12.60 11.08 -3.85
N LEU A 408 13.43 10.18 -4.40
CA LEU A 408 14.52 9.54 -3.66
C LEU A 408 15.64 10.53 -3.29
N MET A 409 15.90 11.51 -4.16
CA MET A 409 16.99 12.48 -3.97
C MET A 409 16.60 13.68 -3.10
N ASN A 410 15.31 13.87 -2.79
CA ASN A 410 14.82 14.98 -2.01
C ASN A 410 14.75 14.64 -0.52
N ASP A 411 15.87 14.85 0.19
CA ASP A 411 16.04 14.55 1.62
C ASP A 411 15.00 15.26 2.52
N HIS A 412 14.44 16.40 2.09
CA HIS A 412 13.48 17.18 2.88
C HIS A 412 12.07 16.56 2.93
N LEU A 413 11.74 15.64 2.03
CA LEU A 413 10.38 15.09 1.90
C LEU A 413 10.19 13.75 2.63
N ASN A 414 11.25 13.02 2.97
CA ASN A 414 11.12 11.58 3.28
C ASN A 414 11.94 11.09 4.50
N SER A 415 11.28 10.99 5.65
CA SER A 415 11.81 10.32 6.87
C SER A 415 11.49 8.81 6.96
N ASN A 416 10.67 8.27 6.05
CA ASN A 416 10.22 6.88 6.10
C ASN A 416 11.21 5.95 5.36
N SER A 417 11.88 5.06 6.09
CA SER A 417 12.83 4.08 5.56
C SER A 417 12.21 3.12 4.54
N VAL A 418 10.98 2.65 4.79
CA VAL A 418 10.26 1.71 3.91
C VAL A 418 9.96 2.35 2.55
N PHE A 419 9.64 3.64 2.55
CA PHE A 419 9.40 4.38 1.30
C PHE A 419 10.67 4.56 0.50
N ASN A 420 11.78 4.94 1.14
CA ASN A 420 13.08 5.08 0.48
C ASN A 420 13.56 3.74 -0.10
N GLU A 421 13.35 2.63 0.62
CA GLU A 421 13.65 1.30 0.13
C GLU A 421 12.79 0.93 -1.09
N SER A 422 11.49 1.23 -1.06
CA SER A 422 10.58 0.94 -2.16
C SER A 422 10.92 1.77 -3.41
N LEU A 423 11.22 3.07 -3.25
CA LEU A 423 11.74 3.92 -4.32
C LEU A 423 13.02 3.33 -4.93
N TYR A 424 13.95 2.89 -4.08
CA TYR A 424 15.21 2.29 -4.52
C TYR A 424 15.00 0.97 -5.26
N VAL A 425 14.15 0.08 -4.75
CA VAL A 425 13.82 -1.20 -5.40
C VAL A 425 13.17 -0.97 -6.77
N SER A 426 12.18 -0.07 -6.86
CA SER A 426 11.54 0.28 -8.13
C SER A 426 12.56 0.85 -9.12
N LEU A 427 13.39 1.81 -8.71
CA LEU A 427 14.42 2.41 -9.58
C LEU A 427 15.46 1.39 -10.04
N LYS A 428 15.93 0.53 -9.14
CA LYS A 428 16.88 -0.55 -9.44
C LYS A 428 16.31 -1.45 -10.55
N ILE A 429 15.07 -1.89 -10.42
CA ILE A 429 14.44 -2.81 -11.37
C ILE A 429 14.20 -2.11 -12.72
N LEU A 430 13.72 -0.87 -12.70
CA LEU A 430 13.55 -0.06 -13.91
C LEU A 430 14.89 0.13 -14.64
N LEU A 431 15.95 0.49 -13.94
CA LEU A 431 17.28 0.66 -14.54
C LEU A 431 17.87 -0.65 -15.01
N MET A 432 17.50 -1.78 -14.41
CA MET A 432 17.98 -3.10 -14.86
C MET A 432 17.36 -3.47 -16.22
N TYR A 433 16.04 -3.36 -16.35
CA TYR A 433 15.31 -3.96 -17.48
C TYR A 433 14.67 -2.98 -18.47
N CYS A 434 14.50 -1.70 -18.11
CA CYS A 434 13.77 -0.72 -18.94
C CYS A 434 14.72 0.25 -19.64
N GLN A 435 14.69 0.29 -20.99
CA GLN A 435 15.56 1.15 -21.78
C GLN A 435 15.12 2.62 -21.73
N SER A 436 13.81 2.91 -21.72
CA SER A 436 13.32 4.28 -21.58
C SER A 436 13.71 4.93 -20.24
N ALA A 437 13.84 4.15 -19.16
CA ALA A 437 14.37 4.63 -17.89
C ALA A 437 15.87 5.02 -17.98
N LYS A 438 16.68 4.27 -18.74
CA LYS A 438 18.09 4.60 -18.98
C LYS A 438 18.24 5.83 -19.87
N GLN A 439 17.31 6.05 -20.80
CA GLN A 439 17.27 7.25 -21.63
C GLN A 439 17.14 8.53 -20.78
N TYR A 440 16.31 8.52 -19.72
CA TYR A 440 16.26 9.62 -18.75
C TYR A 440 17.63 9.87 -18.10
N PHE A 441 18.36 8.82 -17.70
CA PHE A 441 19.70 8.97 -17.10
C PHE A 441 20.70 9.65 -18.04
N ILE A 442 20.59 9.37 -19.34
CA ILE A 442 21.44 9.93 -20.40
C ILE A 442 21.05 11.40 -20.68
N GLU A 443 19.79 11.66 -21.01
CA GLU A 443 19.34 12.99 -21.46
C GLU A 443 19.42 14.04 -20.34
N GLU A 444 19.09 13.66 -19.11
CA GLU A 444 19.06 14.57 -17.96
C GLU A 444 20.39 14.64 -17.21
N ASN A 445 21.46 14.09 -17.80
CA ASN A 445 22.81 14.05 -17.24
C ASN A 445 22.84 13.53 -15.79
N VAL A 446 22.01 12.52 -15.48
CA VAL A 446 21.89 11.98 -14.12
C VAL A 446 23.20 11.32 -13.70
N CYS A 447 23.90 10.66 -14.61
CA CYS A 447 25.22 10.06 -14.37
C CYS A 447 26.23 11.10 -13.86
N GLN A 448 26.29 12.28 -14.50
CA GLN A 448 27.13 13.39 -14.05
C GLN A 448 26.71 13.91 -12.67
N LYS A 449 25.40 14.09 -12.45
CA LYS A 449 24.87 14.58 -11.16
C LYS A 449 25.26 13.62 -10.03
N LEU A 450 25.14 12.31 -10.24
CA LEU A 450 25.54 11.29 -9.27
C LEU A 450 27.06 11.27 -9.04
N TYR A 451 27.86 11.34 -10.11
CA TYR A 451 29.33 11.47 -10.00
C TYR A 451 29.72 12.65 -9.11
N ASN A 452 29.16 13.84 -9.39
CA ASN A 452 29.43 15.06 -8.62
C ASN A 452 29.00 14.92 -7.14
N LYS A 453 27.87 14.24 -6.87
CA LYS A 453 27.41 13.98 -5.49
C LYS A 453 28.35 13.03 -4.75
N ILE A 454 28.83 11.97 -5.40
CA ILE A 454 29.79 11.03 -4.80
C ILE A 454 31.11 11.76 -4.50
N SER A 455 31.61 12.55 -5.45
CA SER A 455 32.82 13.37 -5.28
C SER A 455 32.72 14.34 -4.10
N LYS A 456 31.61 15.09 -3.98
CA LYS A 456 31.37 16.00 -2.84
C LYS A 456 31.28 15.28 -1.50
N LEU A 457 30.61 14.12 -1.44
CA LEU A 457 30.52 13.34 -0.21
C LEU A 457 31.89 12.78 0.22
N ARG A 458 32.78 12.53 -0.75
CA ARG A 458 34.15 12.10 -0.50
C ARG A 458 35.04 13.23 0.06
N GLU A 459 34.91 14.46 -0.42
CA GLU A 459 35.65 15.62 0.10
C GLU A 459 35.32 15.93 1.56
N ASN A 460 34.10 15.60 2.00
CA ASN A 460 33.71 15.68 3.40
C ASN A 460 34.29 14.49 4.18
N TYR A 461 35.54 14.61 4.65
CA TYR A 461 36.37 13.60 5.34
C TYR A 461 35.73 12.83 6.54
N LYS A 462 34.50 13.13 6.94
CA LYS A 462 33.71 12.35 7.91
C LYS A 462 32.73 11.43 7.18
N PHE A 463 33.14 10.17 6.97
CA PHE A 463 32.27 9.07 6.55
C PHE A 463 31.31 8.66 7.68
N SER A 464 30.32 9.51 7.97
CA SER A 464 29.17 9.10 8.80
C SER A 464 28.46 7.90 8.16
N GLU A 465 27.77 7.10 8.96
CA GLU A 465 26.98 5.96 8.46
C GLU A 465 25.96 6.41 7.39
N VAL A 466 25.40 7.61 7.56
CA VAL A 466 24.48 8.25 6.59
C VAL A 466 25.16 8.52 5.25
N ASN A 467 26.39 9.08 5.27
CA ASN A 467 27.15 9.34 4.05
C ASN A 467 27.53 8.05 3.33
N GLN A 468 27.88 6.99 4.08
CA GLN A 468 28.17 5.68 3.50
C GLN A 468 26.94 5.10 2.79
N LYS A 469 25.76 5.15 3.44
CA LYS A 469 24.49 4.70 2.81
C LYS A 469 24.18 5.49 1.53
N LYS A 470 24.40 6.81 1.51
CA LYS A 470 24.22 7.65 0.31
C LYS A 470 25.20 7.29 -0.81
N ILE A 471 26.47 7.04 -0.49
CA ILE A 471 27.47 6.61 -1.48
C ILE A 471 27.08 5.25 -2.09
N ILE A 472 26.70 4.28 -1.26
CA ILE A 472 26.24 2.95 -1.72
C ILE A 472 25.03 3.11 -2.66
N LEU A 473 24.06 3.93 -2.27
CA LEU A 473 22.88 4.22 -3.09
C LEU A 473 23.27 4.79 -4.47
N TYR A 474 24.16 5.78 -4.51
CA TYR A 474 24.54 6.44 -5.76
C TYR A 474 25.36 5.51 -6.68
N ILE A 475 26.29 4.74 -6.12
CA ILE A 475 27.06 3.75 -6.87
C ILE A 475 26.13 2.65 -7.40
N SER A 476 25.18 2.19 -6.60
CA SER A 476 24.19 1.20 -7.01
C SER A 476 23.32 1.68 -8.17
N LEU A 477 22.79 2.91 -8.12
CA LEU A 477 22.01 3.48 -9.22
C LEU A 477 22.84 3.56 -10.52
N LEU A 478 24.11 3.97 -10.43
CA LEU A 478 25.02 3.94 -11.58
C LEU A 478 25.23 2.51 -12.08
N ARG A 479 25.47 1.55 -11.17
CA ARG A 479 25.68 0.14 -11.49
C ARG A 479 24.51 -0.48 -12.27
N TYR A 480 23.27 -0.21 -11.87
CA TYR A 480 22.11 -0.74 -12.57
C TYR A 480 21.91 -0.06 -13.93
N SER A 481 22.21 1.24 -14.05
CA SER A 481 22.14 1.94 -15.33
C SER A 481 23.14 1.45 -16.40
N LEU A 482 24.20 0.74 -15.99
CA LEU A 482 25.22 0.15 -16.87
C LEU A 482 24.76 -1.11 -17.61
N LEU A 483 23.79 -1.84 -17.05
CA LEU A 483 23.33 -3.10 -17.62
C LEU A 483 22.79 -2.85 -19.02
N ASP A 484 23.26 -3.58 -20.03
CA ASP A 484 22.83 -3.48 -21.43
C ASP A 484 22.77 -2.04 -22.01
N SER A 485 23.67 -1.14 -21.56
CA SER A 485 23.73 0.24 -22.05
C SER A 485 25.16 0.69 -22.31
N LEU A 486 25.54 0.74 -23.60
CA LEU A 486 26.84 1.26 -24.04
C LEU A 486 26.97 2.78 -23.83
N LYS A 487 25.90 3.54 -24.07
CA LYS A 487 25.91 5.01 -23.92
C LYS A 487 26.22 5.44 -22.48
N VAL A 488 25.64 4.77 -21.49
CA VAL A 488 25.93 5.07 -20.08
C VAL A 488 27.38 4.73 -19.73
N LYS A 489 27.92 3.63 -20.28
CA LYS A 489 29.33 3.25 -20.13
C LYS A 489 30.27 4.30 -20.72
N GLU A 490 29.98 4.79 -21.92
CA GLU A 490 30.75 5.84 -22.58
C GLU A 490 30.76 7.13 -21.75
N ILE A 491 29.59 7.57 -21.28
CA ILE A 491 29.49 8.76 -20.40
C ILE A 491 30.38 8.58 -19.17
N LEU A 492 30.22 7.48 -18.43
CA LEU A 492 30.98 7.25 -17.20
C LEU A 492 32.49 7.08 -17.43
N TYR A 493 32.89 6.51 -18.57
CA TYR A 493 34.28 6.46 -19.00
C TYR A 493 34.85 7.87 -19.21
N HIS A 494 34.13 8.73 -19.91
CA HIS A 494 34.55 10.13 -20.11
C HIS A 494 34.57 10.95 -18.82
N LEU A 495 33.74 10.60 -17.83
CA LEU A 495 33.80 11.19 -16.49
C LEU A 495 34.95 10.67 -15.63
N ASN A 496 35.75 9.73 -16.15
CA ASN A 496 36.82 9.08 -15.42
C ASN A 496 36.35 8.51 -14.07
N ILE A 497 35.17 7.83 -14.07
CA ILE A 497 34.54 7.29 -12.86
C ILE A 497 35.50 6.43 -12.03
N ASN A 498 36.36 5.67 -12.70
CA ASN A 498 37.35 4.79 -12.10
C ASN A 498 38.28 5.54 -11.13
N SER A 499 38.57 6.81 -11.39
CA SER A 499 39.40 7.63 -10.48
C SER A 499 38.75 7.93 -9.15
N LEU A 500 37.45 8.14 -9.17
CA LEU A 500 36.67 8.32 -7.98
C LEU A 500 36.54 7.00 -7.20
N LEU A 501 36.44 5.87 -7.90
CA LEU A 501 36.22 4.56 -7.29
C LEU A 501 37.48 3.95 -6.65
N ILE A 502 38.67 4.17 -7.25
CA ILE A 502 39.95 3.73 -6.68
C ILE A 502 40.12 4.19 -5.23
N GLU A 503 39.72 5.42 -4.93
CA GLU A 503 39.92 6.04 -3.63
C GLU A 503 39.11 5.34 -2.53
N PHE A 504 37.94 4.76 -2.86
CA PHE A 504 37.17 3.94 -1.93
C PHE A 504 37.84 2.58 -1.67
N LEU A 505 38.55 2.02 -2.66
CA LEU A 505 39.35 0.80 -2.50
C LEU A 505 40.63 1.04 -1.69
N GLN A 506 41.16 2.28 -1.73
CA GLN A 506 42.36 2.71 -1.00
C GLN A 506 42.12 3.07 0.48
N SER A 507 40.88 3.34 0.88
CA SER A 507 40.57 3.80 2.24
C SER A 507 41.13 2.86 3.33
N LYS A 508 41.88 3.43 4.28
CA LYS A 508 42.41 2.71 5.46
C LYS A 508 41.29 2.12 6.35
N ARG A 509 40.11 2.75 6.35
CA ARG A 509 38.90 2.20 6.96
C ARG A 509 38.11 1.49 5.88
N ILE A 510 38.10 0.16 5.93
CA ILE A 510 37.39 -0.66 4.95
C ILE A 510 35.90 -0.60 5.27
N TYR A 511 35.16 0.14 4.46
CA TYR A 511 33.71 0.06 4.45
C TYR A 511 33.32 -1.09 3.52
N TYR A 512 33.26 -2.32 4.03
CA TYR A 512 33.02 -3.53 3.23
C TYR A 512 31.84 -3.39 2.26
N ASN A 513 30.75 -2.73 2.70
CA ASN A 513 29.57 -2.53 1.86
C ASN A 513 29.83 -1.58 0.67
N ILE A 514 30.70 -0.57 0.83
CA ILE A 514 31.11 0.31 -0.28
C ILE A 514 32.02 -0.47 -1.23
N VAL A 515 33.03 -1.18 -0.69
CA VAL A 515 33.95 -1.98 -1.50
C VAL A 515 33.20 -3.03 -2.31
N TYR A 516 32.27 -3.74 -1.68
CA TYR A 516 31.40 -4.72 -2.33
C TYR A 516 30.64 -4.09 -3.51
N GLU A 517 30.05 -2.91 -3.30
CA GLU A 517 29.25 -2.28 -4.34
C GLU A 517 30.09 -1.63 -5.46
N VAL A 518 31.30 -1.18 -5.15
CA VAL A 518 32.31 -0.78 -6.15
C VAL A 518 32.69 -1.96 -7.02
N LEU A 519 32.98 -3.13 -6.43
CA LEU A 519 33.34 -4.33 -7.20
C LEU A 519 32.21 -4.79 -8.13
N LEU A 520 30.96 -4.75 -7.65
CA LEU A 520 29.78 -5.03 -8.47
C LEU A 520 29.59 -4.00 -9.59
N PHE A 521 29.88 -2.73 -9.33
CA PHE A 521 29.89 -1.68 -10.34
C PHE A 521 30.92 -1.99 -11.42
N GLU A 522 32.16 -2.25 -11.04
CA GLU A 522 33.27 -2.52 -11.96
C GLU A 522 32.97 -3.73 -12.84
N ARG A 523 32.41 -4.79 -12.25
CA ARG A 523 31.96 -5.98 -12.98
C ARG A 523 31.04 -5.59 -14.13
N ASN A 524 29.97 -4.84 -13.86
CA ASN A 524 29.00 -4.41 -14.87
C ASN A 524 29.61 -3.42 -15.88
N PHE A 525 30.55 -2.58 -15.44
CA PHE A 525 31.19 -1.56 -16.27
C PHE A 525 32.05 -2.19 -17.37
N ILE A 526 32.82 -3.23 -17.04
CA ILE A 526 33.71 -3.91 -18.00
C ILE A 526 33.00 -4.94 -18.88
N THR A 527 31.86 -5.48 -18.44
CA THR A 527 31.11 -6.48 -19.24
C THR A 527 30.80 -5.89 -20.61
N ASN A 528 31.22 -6.58 -21.68
CA ASN A 528 30.95 -6.18 -23.07
C ASN A 528 31.38 -4.75 -23.45
N TYR A 529 32.36 -4.14 -22.75
CA TYR A 529 32.87 -2.81 -23.07
C TYR A 529 34.41 -2.72 -22.94
N PRO A 530 35.15 -2.90 -24.05
CA PRO A 530 36.61 -3.00 -24.04
C PRO A 530 37.34 -1.77 -23.49
N LEU A 531 36.81 -0.56 -23.70
CA LEU A 531 37.45 0.68 -23.23
C LEU A 531 37.46 0.78 -21.70
N ALA A 532 36.35 0.47 -21.03
CA ALA A 532 36.32 0.36 -19.58
C ALA A 532 37.27 -0.72 -19.08
N LYS A 533 37.29 -1.88 -19.75
CA LYS A 533 38.20 -2.97 -19.39
C LYS A 533 39.67 -2.56 -19.46
N LYS A 534 40.06 -1.80 -20.48
CA LYS A 534 41.42 -1.25 -20.63
C LYS A 534 41.73 -0.24 -19.51
N SER A 535 40.78 0.63 -19.18
CA SER A 535 40.95 1.66 -18.16
C SER A 535 41.21 1.13 -16.74
N LEU A 536 40.88 -0.13 -16.46
CA LEU A 536 41.23 -0.77 -15.19
C LEU A 536 42.74 -0.90 -14.99
N PHE A 537 43.50 -1.00 -16.08
CA PHE A 537 44.95 -1.21 -16.10
C PHE A 537 45.75 0.08 -16.32
N GLU A 538 45.08 1.16 -16.73
CA GLU A 538 45.73 2.44 -16.99
C GLU A 538 46.10 3.11 -15.65
N ASN A 539 47.37 3.52 -15.52
CA ASN A 539 47.82 4.31 -14.38
C ASN A 539 47.10 5.65 -14.41
N GLN A 540 46.37 5.94 -13.33
CA GLN A 540 45.61 7.17 -13.27
C GLN A 540 46.52 8.35 -12.96
N ARG A 541 46.68 9.22 -13.96
CA ARG A 541 47.72 10.25 -14.06
C ARG A 541 47.73 11.32 -12.95
N ASN A 542 46.77 11.31 -12.01
CA ASN A 542 46.62 12.36 -11.00
C ASN A 542 46.96 11.93 -9.56
N LEU A 543 47.34 10.67 -9.33
CA LEU A 543 47.79 10.18 -8.03
C LEU A 543 49.22 9.65 -8.23
N SER A 544 50.22 10.45 -7.83
CA SER A 544 51.67 10.16 -7.67
C SER A 544 52.29 9.02 -8.52
N ASN A 545 53.41 9.30 -9.20
CA ASN A 545 54.23 8.45 -10.11
C ASN A 545 54.66 7.02 -9.67
N GLU A 546 53.94 6.34 -8.81
CA GLU A 546 54.16 4.93 -8.47
C GLU A 546 53.33 4.03 -9.38
N TYR A 547 53.97 2.97 -9.91
CA TYR A 547 53.39 1.90 -10.72
C TYR A 547 52.34 1.03 -9.98
N GLY A 548 51.68 1.56 -8.93
CA GLY A 548 50.79 0.84 -8.02
C GLY A 548 49.40 1.45 -7.84
N ASN A 549 48.95 2.30 -8.79
CA ASN A 549 47.71 3.10 -8.72
C ASN A 549 46.69 2.73 -9.81
N SER A 550 46.61 1.44 -10.18
CA SER A 550 45.53 0.92 -11.05
C SER A 550 44.44 0.26 -10.21
N ILE A 551 43.20 0.22 -10.70
CA ILE A 551 42.10 -0.48 -10.00
C ILE A 551 42.49 -1.94 -9.72
N VAL A 552 43.05 -2.62 -10.71
CA VAL A 552 43.49 -4.01 -10.59
C VAL A 552 44.50 -4.19 -9.46
N SER A 553 45.47 -3.28 -9.33
CA SER A 553 46.46 -3.36 -8.24
C SER A 553 45.82 -3.18 -6.85
N HIS A 554 44.79 -2.34 -6.71
CA HIS A 554 44.06 -2.18 -5.45
C HIS A 554 43.18 -3.38 -5.14
N ILE A 555 42.51 -3.95 -6.14
CA ILE A 555 41.73 -5.18 -5.99
C ILE A 555 42.65 -6.35 -5.59
N SER A 556 43.83 -6.48 -6.20
CA SER A 556 44.83 -7.47 -5.78
C SER A 556 45.31 -7.27 -4.34
N LYS A 557 45.50 -6.03 -3.90
CA LYS A 557 45.85 -5.72 -2.49
C LYS A 557 44.73 -6.10 -1.51
N LEU A 558 43.46 -6.07 -1.93
CA LEU A 558 42.34 -6.50 -1.09
C LEU A 558 42.36 -8.02 -0.83
N LEU A 559 42.81 -8.83 -1.81
CA LEU A 559 42.95 -10.29 -1.63
C LEU A 559 43.96 -10.68 -0.55
N ASN A 560 44.94 -9.82 -0.28
CA ASN A 560 45.99 -10.06 0.71
C ASN A 560 45.60 -9.61 2.13
N LYS A 561 44.34 -9.21 2.36
CA LYS A 561 43.87 -8.83 3.69
C LYS A 561 43.25 -10.04 4.39
N ASP A 562 43.76 -10.34 5.59
CA ASP A 562 43.32 -11.50 6.38
C ASP A 562 41.83 -11.43 6.81
N ASP A 563 41.28 -10.22 6.94
CA ASP A 563 39.89 -10.00 7.38
C ASP A 563 38.88 -9.87 6.22
N LEU A 564 39.19 -10.35 5.02
CA LEU A 564 38.30 -10.19 3.86
C LEU A 564 37.03 -11.07 4.00
N LYS A 565 35.84 -10.47 3.85
CA LYS A 565 34.58 -11.22 3.81
C LYS A 565 34.51 -12.13 2.57
N ILE A 566 33.92 -13.31 2.72
CA ILE A 566 33.81 -14.34 1.67
C ILE A 566 33.09 -13.80 0.42
N GLU A 567 32.05 -12.98 0.58
CA GLU A 567 31.30 -12.45 -0.56
C GLU A 567 32.14 -11.47 -1.40
N VAL A 568 33.02 -10.70 -0.75
CA VAL A 568 33.97 -9.81 -1.42
C VAL A 568 35.04 -10.63 -2.13
N PHE A 569 35.56 -11.68 -1.50
CA PHE A 569 36.52 -12.59 -2.09
C PHE A 569 35.98 -13.23 -3.39
N GLY A 570 34.76 -13.78 -3.34
CA GLY A 570 34.09 -14.39 -4.49
C GLY A 570 33.92 -13.41 -5.66
N LEU A 571 33.47 -12.18 -5.38
CA LEU A 571 33.33 -11.15 -6.42
C LEU A 571 34.66 -10.74 -7.04
N ILE A 572 35.73 -10.67 -6.25
CA ILE A 572 37.05 -10.37 -6.79
C ILE A 572 37.48 -11.47 -7.78
N ILE A 573 37.26 -12.74 -7.45
CA ILE A 573 37.54 -13.87 -8.35
C ILE A 573 36.71 -13.76 -9.64
N GLU A 574 35.40 -13.51 -9.53
CA GLU A 574 34.53 -13.32 -10.71
C GLU A 574 35.01 -12.18 -11.62
N LEU A 575 35.43 -11.07 -11.02
CA LEU A 575 35.93 -9.91 -11.74
C LEU A 575 37.25 -10.23 -12.44
N PHE A 576 38.18 -10.93 -11.77
CA PHE A 576 39.41 -11.41 -12.41
C PHE A 576 39.15 -12.38 -13.55
N ASN A 577 38.19 -13.30 -13.39
CA ASN A 577 37.78 -14.20 -14.46
C ASN A 577 37.23 -13.41 -15.67
N SER A 578 36.35 -12.44 -15.42
CA SER A 578 35.79 -11.54 -16.45
C SER A 578 36.89 -10.74 -17.16
N ILE A 579 37.91 -10.32 -16.41
CA ILE A 579 39.09 -9.63 -16.95
C ILE A 579 39.93 -10.58 -17.81
N ALA A 580 40.17 -11.81 -17.36
CA ALA A 580 41.03 -12.79 -18.02
C ALA A 580 40.51 -13.33 -19.37
N ILE A 581 39.24 -13.08 -19.74
CA ILE A 581 38.68 -13.56 -21.02
C ILE A 581 39.46 -13.03 -22.24
N SER A 582 39.96 -11.78 -22.20
CA SER A 582 40.73 -11.19 -23.32
C SER A 582 42.24 -11.44 -23.18
N PHE A 583 42.90 -11.76 -24.29
CA PHE A 583 44.33 -12.11 -24.34
C PHE A 583 45.25 -10.99 -23.81
N ASP A 584 45.02 -9.74 -24.21
CA ASP A 584 45.81 -8.58 -23.75
C ASP A 584 45.69 -8.34 -22.23
N SER A 585 44.53 -8.66 -21.66
CA SER A 585 44.27 -8.56 -20.22
C SER A 585 44.96 -9.68 -19.44
N ARG A 586 45.12 -10.88 -20.03
CA ARG A 586 45.88 -11.99 -19.42
C ARG A 586 47.35 -11.63 -19.25
N ILE A 587 47.97 -11.04 -20.27
CA ILE A 587 49.39 -10.61 -20.22
C ILE A 587 49.60 -9.57 -19.10
N TYR A 588 48.67 -8.64 -18.93
CA TYR A 588 48.73 -7.65 -17.86
C TYR A 588 48.48 -8.25 -16.47
N LEU A 589 47.50 -9.16 -16.33
CA LEU A 589 47.24 -9.86 -15.07
C LEU A 589 48.47 -10.67 -14.62
N ILE A 590 49.17 -11.32 -15.54
CA ILE A 590 50.42 -12.05 -15.25
C ILE A 590 51.53 -11.10 -14.75
N LYS A 591 51.60 -9.87 -15.28
CA LYS A 591 52.57 -8.85 -14.82
C LYS A 591 52.23 -8.24 -13.47
N VAL A 592 50.94 -8.10 -13.14
CA VAL A 592 50.47 -7.47 -11.88
C VAL A 592 50.33 -8.50 -10.74
N ASN A 593 50.06 -9.78 -11.06
CA ASN A 593 49.83 -10.84 -10.08
C ASN A 593 50.73 -12.07 -10.35
N PHE A 594 51.88 -12.13 -9.69
CA PHE A 594 52.56 -13.41 -9.42
C PHE A 594 51.82 -14.26 -8.35
N ILE A 595 50.79 -13.68 -7.70
CA ILE A 595 50.11 -14.24 -6.53
C ILE A 595 48.81 -15.01 -6.89
N PHE A 596 48.24 -14.78 -8.08
CA PHE A 596 46.98 -15.44 -8.50
C PHE A 596 47.11 -16.96 -8.59
N PHE A 597 48.33 -17.47 -8.81
CA PHE A 597 48.65 -18.90 -8.87
C PHE A 597 48.74 -19.59 -7.50
N ARG A 598 48.54 -18.88 -6.38
CA ARG A 598 48.63 -19.47 -5.03
C ARG A 598 47.28 -19.97 -4.49
N TYR A 599 46.16 -19.62 -5.13
CA TYR A 599 44.79 -19.89 -4.68
C TYR A 599 43.94 -20.68 -5.72
N ILE A 600 44.57 -21.17 -6.79
CA ILE A 600 44.12 -22.29 -7.62
C ILE A 600 44.97 -23.49 -7.19
#